data_AF-A0A8H3I2V0-F1
#
_entry.id   AF-A0A8H3I2V0-F1
#
_cell.length_a   1.000
_cell.length_b   1.000
_cell.length_c   1.000
_cell.angle_alpha   90.00
_cell.angle_beta   90.00
_cell.angle_gamma   90.00
#
_symmetry.space_group_name_H-M   'P 1'
#
loop_
_entity.id
_entity.type
_entity.pdbx_description
1 polymer ?
#
loop_
_entity_poly.entity_id
_entity_poly.type
_entity_poly.pdbx_seq_one_letter_code
_entity_poly.pdbx_strand_id
1 'polypeptide(L)'
;MKYKQSQHERICAYGFFVDLPDLYGRKRSVPDPDREFSVMEDMGKVLEQVKFDLLAAGLNHLSIVRFPTPKNRRKITSPDKGWLIILVTGFKNKSHAPVSEELVERVQAILATEEQPTWWLMSRLYGYPSARWWIKHRMQ
;
A
#
# COMPACT_ATOMS: atom_id res chain seq x y z
N MET A 1 6.73 30.29 -3.75
CA MET A 1 5.37 30.03 -4.29
C MET A 1 4.46 29.57 -3.17
N LYS A 2 3.37 30.30 -2.88
CA LYS A 2 2.35 29.90 -1.89
C LYS A 2 1.39 28.90 -2.56
N TYR A 3 1.48 27.62 -2.21
CA TYR A 3 0.52 26.60 -2.61
C TYR A 3 -0.85 26.92 -1.99
N LYS A 4 -1.76 27.55 -2.75
CA LYS A 4 -3.18 27.65 -2.39
C LYS A 4 -3.81 26.28 -2.65
N GLN A 5 -3.81 25.43 -1.63
CA GLN A 5 -4.44 24.11 -1.69
C GLN A 5 -5.95 24.31 -1.68
N SER A 6 -6.59 24.20 -2.86
CA SER A 6 -8.04 24.11 -2.95
C SER A 6 -8.50 22.86 -2.20
N GLN A 7 -9.32 23.02 -1.16
CA GLN A 7 -9.90 21.91 -0.41
C GLN A 7 -10.87 21.04 -1.25
N HIS A 8 -11.08 21.38 -2.53
CA HIS A 8 -11.94 20.65 -3.46
C HIS A 8 -11.22 19.66 -4.37
N GLU A 9 -9.89 19.73 -4.50
CA GLU A 9 -9.19 18.78 -5.36
C GLU A 9 -9.08 17.41 -4.66
N ARG A 10 -9.60 16.37 -5.34
CA ARG A 10 -9.55 14.99 -4.82
C ARG A 10 -8.11 14.50 -4.83
N ILE A 11 -7.66 14.00 -3.69
CA ILE A 11 -6.33 13.40 -3.56
C ILE A 11 -6.36 12.02 -4.22
N CYS A 12 -5.36 11.73 -5.03
CA CYS A 12 -5.07 10.40 -5.54
C CYS A 12 -3.81 9.87 -4.86
N ALA A 13 -3.76 8.56 -4.62
CA ALA A 13 -2.56 7.86 -4.20
C ALA A 13 -2.02 7.06 -5.40
N TYR A 14 -0.72 7.13 -5.63
CA TYR A 14 -0.03 6.28 -6.58
C TYR A 14 0.60 5.12 -5.83
N GLY A 15 0.28 3.89 -6.22
CA GLY A 15 0.73 2.72 -5.47
C GLY A 15 0.05 1.41 -5.84
N PHE A 16 0.21 0.43 -4.96
CA PHE A 16 -0.23 -0.95 -5.16
C PHE A 16 -1.40 -1.29 -4.25
N PHE A 17 -2.47 -1.84 -4.84
CA PHE A 17 -3.49 -2.51 -4.05
C PHE A 17 -3.07 -3.96 -3.83
N VAL A 18 -3.15 -4.40 -2.57
CA VAL A 18 -2.74 -5.72 -2.13
C VAL A 18 -3.92 -6.43 -1.48
N ASP A 19 -4.35 -7.51 -2.11
CA ASP A 19 -5.24 -8.50 -1.49
C ASP A 19 -4.43 -9.35 -0.50
N LEU A 20 -4.83 -9.37 0.77
CA LEU A 20 -4.03 -9.96 1.84
C LEU A 20 -3.96 -11.49 1.74
N PRO A 21 -5.06 -12.23 1.47
CA PRO A 21 -4.98 -13.66 1.19
C PRO A 21 -4.06 -14.00 0.01
N ASP A 22 -4.13 -13.23 -1.07
CA ASP A 22 -3.29 -13.42 -2.26
C ASP A 22 -1.81 -13.18 -1.96
N LEU A 23 -1.48 -12.09 -1.25
CA LEU A 23 -0.11 -11.80 -0.80
C LEU A 23 0.42 -12.92 0.09
N TYR A 24 -0.40 -13.38 1.04
CA TYR A 24 -0.05 -14.50 1.91
C TYR A 24 0.27 -15.76 1.11
N GLY A 25 -0.58 -16.12 0.14
CA GLY A 25 -0.34 -17.26 -0.76
C GLY A 25 0.99 -17.15 -1.52
N ARG A 26 1.32 -15.96 -2.04
CA ARG A 26 2.59 -15.70 -2.74
C ARG A 26 3.82 -15.73 -1.84
N LYS A 27 3.68 -15.42 -0.55
CA LYS A 27 4.77 -15.45 0.42
C LYS A 27 4.99 -16.83 1.04
N ARG A 28 3.97 -17.68 1.03
CA ARG A 28 3.97 -19.01 1.66
C ARG A 28 4.43 -20.14 0.71
N SER A 29 5.19 -19.84 -0.36
CA SER A 29 5.57 -20.77 -1.42
C SER A 29 6.37 -22.02 -1.01
N VAL A 30 6.55 -22.28 0.29
CA VAL A 30 7.11 -23.53 0.82
C VAL A 30 6.15 -24.07 1.89
N PRO A 31 5.54 -25.25 1.69
CA PRO A 31 4.81 -25.95 2.74
C PRO A 31 5.81 -26.34 3.84
N ASP A 32 5.62 -25.80 5.03
CA ASP A 32 6.31 -26.25 6.23
C ASP A 32 5.41 -27.32 6.91
N PRO A 33 5.78 -28.61 6.83
CA PRO A 33 4.96 -29.71 7.34
C PRO A 33 4.89 -29.75 8.88
N ASP A 34 5.76 -29.02 9.59
CA ASP A 34 5.87 -29.05 11.05
C ASP A 34 5.08 -27.93 11.76
N ARG A 35 4.16 -27.27 11.05
CA ARG A 35 3.49 -26.07 11.59
C ARG A 35 2.38 -26.38 12.60
N GLU A 36 2.66 -25.99 13.84
CA GLU A 36 1.71 -25.97 14.96
C GLU A 36 0.74 -24.76 14.95
N PHE A 37 0.97 -23.74 14.11
CA PHE A 37 0.15 -22.51 14.10
C PHE A 37 -1.13 -22.64 13.27
N SER A 38 -2.20 -21.96 13.71
CA SER A 38 -3.38 -21.77 12.88
C SER A 38 -3.06 -20.90 11.65
N VAL A 39 -3.79 -21.11 10.54
CA VAL A 39 -3.62 -20.33 9.30
C VAL A 39 -3.73 -18.82 9.54
N MET A 40 -4.59 -18.40 10.48
CA MET A 40 -4.77 -16.99 10.82
C MET A 40 -3.57 -16.39 11.55
N GLU A 41 -2.99 -17.11 12.51
CA GLU A 41 -1.80 -16.64 13.23
C GLU A 41 -0.59 -16.53 12.31
N ASP A 42 -0.41 -17.53 11.44
CA ASP A 42 0.66 -17.50 10.46
C ASP A 42 0.49 -16.38 9.43
N MET A 43 -0.73 -16.18 8.92
CA MET A 43 -1.03 -15.04 8.06
C MET A 43 -0.73 -13.72 8.77
N GLY A 44 -1.06 -13.60 10.06
CA GLY A 44 -0.71 -12.44 10.88
C GLY A 44 0.78 -12.15 10.88
N LYS A 45 1.61 -13.17 11.17
CA LYS A 45 3.08 -13.07 11.19
C LYS A 45 3.66 -12.69 9.82
N VAL A 46 3.19 -13.32 8.74
CA VAL A 46 3.65 -13.01 7.38
C VAL A 46 3.33 -11.57 7.01
N LEU A 47 2.10 -11.11 7.27
CA LEU A 47 1.71 -9.73 6.97
C LEU A 47 2.47 -8.72 7.83
N GLU A 48 2.73 -9.04 9.09
CA GLU A 48 3.56 -8.23 9.97
C GLU A 48 4.99 -8.10 9.44
N GLN A 49 5.60 -9.21 9.01
CA GLN A 49 6.92 -9.19 8.38
C GLN A 49 6.93 -8.33 7.11
N VAL A 50 5.95 -8.50 6.21
CA VAL A 50 5.83 -7.67 5.00
C VAL A 50 5.72 -6.19 5.35
N LYS A 51 4.96 -5.85 6.41
CA LYS A 51 4.85 -4.47 6.89
C LYS A 51 6.21 -3.95 7.35
N PHE A 52 6.97 -4.72 8.13
CA PHE A 52 8.33 -4.35 8.56
C PHE A 52 9.27 -4.15 7.38
N ASP A 53 9.26 -5.05 6.39
CA ASP A 53 10.11 -4.96 5.20
C ASP A 53 9.80 -3.70 4.38
N LEU A 54 8.52 -3.35 4.23
CA LEU A 54 8.10 -2.11 3.55
C LEU A 54 8.63 -0.86 4.27
N LEU A 55 8.56 -0.83 5.61
CA LEU A 55 9.10 0.28 6.39
C LEU A 55 10.63 0.36 6.25
N ALA A 56 11.32 -0.77 6.30
CA ALA A 56 12.78 -0.85 6.12
C ALA A 56 13.22 -0.42 4.71
N ALA A 57 12.37 -0.64 3.69
CA ALA A 57 12.61 -0.16 2.33
C ALA A 57 12.48 1.36 2.15
N GLY A 58 12.05 2.08 3.20
CA GLY A 58 11.92 3.54 3.21
C GLY A 58 10.47 4.03 3.13
N LEU A 59 9.47 3.16 3.22
CA LEU A 59 8.07 3.60 3.27
C LEU A 59 7.73 4.13 4.66
N ASN A 60 6.88 5.14 4.70
CA ASN A 60 6.33 5.62 5.97
C ASN A 60 5.21 4.68 6.45
N HIS A 61 4.98 4.59 7.77
CA HIS A 61 3.85 3.84 8.33
C HIS A 61 2.48 4.27 7.78
N LEU A 62 2.37 5.52 7.34
CA LEU A 62 1.15 6.05 6.72
C LEU A 62 1.02 5.73 5.22
N SER A 63 2.05 5.12 4.63
CA SER A 63 2.00 4.57 3.27
C SER A 63 1.23 3.26 3.20
N ILE A 64 0.92 2.61 4.33
CA ILE A 64 0.21 1.32 4.35
C ILE A 64 -1.17 1.57 4.94
N VAL A 65 -2.18 1.67 4.08
CA VAL A 65 -3.55 2.01 4.51
C VAL A 65 -4.52 0.86 4.24
N ARG A 66 -5.49 0.68 5.14
CA ARG A 66 -6.63 -0.20 4.87
C ARG A 66 -7.50 0.44 3.79
N PHE A 67 -7.68 -0.26 2.68
CA PHE A 67 -8.40 0.26 1.51
C PHE A 67 -9.47 -0.75 1.07
N PRO A 68 -10.68 -0.32 0.70
CA PRO A 68 -11.73 -1.24 0.28
C PRO A 68 -11.32 -2.00 -0.98
N THR A 69 -11.64 -3.28 -1.02
CA THR A 69 -11.32 -4.13 -2.17
C THR A 69 -12.11 -3.63 -3.39
N PRO A 70 -11.41 -3.22 -4.48
CA PRO A 70 -12.04 -2.73 -5.69
C PRO A 70 -13.01 -3.77 -6.26
N LYS A 71 -14.16 -3.35 -6.78
CA LYS A 71 -15.20 -4.28 -7.25
C LYS A 71 -14.68 -5.29 -8.27
N ASN A 72 -13.80 -4.86 -9.18
CA ASN A 72 -13.16 -5.68 -10.19
C ASN A 72 -12.06 -6.62 -9.66
N ARG A 73 -11.66 -6.47 -8.38
CA ARG A 73 -10.66 -7.32 -7.70
C ARG A 73 -11.25 -8.15 -6.55
N ARG A 74 -12.56 -8.10 -6.33
CA ARG A 74 -13.23 -8.90 -5.29
C ARG A 74 -13.28 -10.37 -5.71
N LYS A 75 -12.57 -11.23 -5.00
CA LYS A 75 -12.77 -12.69 -5.04
C LYS A 75 -13.72 -13.08 -3.91
N ILE A 76 -14.33 -14.28 -4.00
CA ILE A 76 -15.21 -14.82 -2.94
C ILE A 76 -14.47 -14.89 -1.59
N THR A 77 -13.16 -15.16 -1.65
CA THR A 77 -12.28 -15.29 -0.49
C THR A 77 -11.61 -13.97 -0.08
N SER A 78 -11.77 -12.90 -0.86
CA SER A 78 -11.14 -11.61 -0.56
C SER A 78 -11.88 -10.92 0.58
N PRO A 79 -11.17 -10.41 1.60
CA PRO A 79 -11.79 -9.55 2.59
C PRO A 79 -12.35 -8.28 1.93
N ASP A 80 -13.31 -7.63 2.58
CA ASP A 80 -13.87 -6.34 2.13
C ASP A 80 -12.82 -5.22 2.04
N LYS A 81 -11.66 -5.42 2.67
CA LYS A 81 -10.54 -4.48 2.72
C LYS A 81 -9.21 -5.20 2.51
N GLY A 82 -8.37 -4.63 1.67
CA GLY A 82 -6.96 -4.97 1.52
C GLY A 82 -6.05 -3.86 2.03
N TRP A 83 -4.79 -3.90 1.62
CA TRP A 83 -3.87 -2.78 1.79
C TRP A 83 -3.72 -1.99 0.50
N LEU A 84 -3.60 -0.66 0.64
CA LEU A 84 -3.05 0.19 -0.41
C LEU A 84 -1.67 0.66 0.07
N ILE A 85 -0.64 0.29 -0.68
CA ILE A 85 0.74 0.67 -0.45
C ILE A 85 1.02 1.92 -1.28
N ILE A 86 1.04 3.08 -0.62
CA ILE A 86 1.14 4.41 -1.21
C ILE A 86 2.62 4.80 -1.36
N LEU A 87 3.06 4.96 -2.59
CA LEU A 87 4.40 5.47 -2.91
C LEU A 87 4.42 7.00 -2.88
N VAL A 88 3.37 7.62 -3.41
CA VAL A 88 3.21 9.08 -3.41
C VAL A 88 1.75 9.46 -3.50
N THR A 89 1.40 10.68 -3.10
CA THR A 89 0.08 11.27 -3.32
C THR A 89 0.13 12.35 -4.40
N GLY A 90 -1.02 12.68 -4.96
CA GLY A 90 -1.13 13.64 -6.05
C GLY A 90 -2.53 14.23 -6.19
N PHE A 91 -2.67 15.19 -7.10
CA PHE A 91 -3.96 15.70 -7.57
C PHE A 91 -4.09 15.42 -9.06
N LYS A 92 -5.28 15.04 -9.52
CA LYS A 92 -5.56 14.76 -10.95
C LYS A 92 -4.52 13.79 -11.58
N ASN A 93 -4.12 12.76 -10.83
CA ASN A 93 -3.12 11.77 -11.23
C ASN A 93 -1.73 12.37 -11.56
N LYS A 94 -1.41 13.54 -11.00
CA LYS A 94 -0.09 14.15 -11.04
C LYS A 94 0.54 14.06 -9.67
N SER A 95 1.70 13.42 -9.57
CA SER A 95 2.39 13.23 -8.31
C SER A 95 2.84 14.55 -7.69
N HIS A 96 2.76 14.63 -6.36
CA HIS A 96 3.35 15.73 -5.62
C HIS A 96 4.88 15.67 -5.64
N ALA A 97 5.47 14.50 -5.83
CA ALA A 97 6.91 14.29 -5.86
C ALA A 97 7.26 13.18 -6.87
N PRO A 98 8.48 13.17 -7.43
CA PRO A 98 8.97 12.03 -8.19
C PRO A 98 9.04 10.79 -7.30
N VAL A 99 8.80 9.62 -7.87
CA VAL A 99 9.00 8.32 -7.24
C VAL A 99 10.18 7.67 -7.93
N SER A 100 11.20 7.28 -7.17
CA SER A 100 12.37 6.59 -7.73
C SER A 100 11.99 5.19 -8.18
N GLU A 101 12.44 4.79 -9.38
CA GLU A 101 12.25 3.44 -9.91
C GLU A 101 12.77 2.37 -8.94
N GLU A 102 13.91 2.62 -8.30
CA GLU A 102 14.48 1.74 -7.29
C GLU A 102 13.52 1.45 -6.11
N LEU A 103 12.74 2.45 -5.68
CA LEU A 103 11.73 2.26 -4.63
C LEU A 103 10.57 1.40 -5.14
N VAL A 104 10.16 1.61 -6.40
CA VAL A 104 9.11 0.80 -7.04
C VAL A 104 9.53 -0.66 -7.08
N GLU A 105 10.76 -0.94 -7.55
CA GLU A 105 11.31 -2.30 -7.66
C GLU A 105 11.44 -2.97 -6.30
N ARG A 106 11.97 -2.27 -5.28
CA ARG A 106 12.05 -2.81 -3.91
C ARG A 106 10.66 -3.17 -3.37
N VAL A 107 9.66 -2.30 -3.56
CA VAL A 107 8.30 -2.57 -3.11
C VAL A 107 7.68 -3.74 -3.89
N GLN A 108 7.89 -3.83 -5.20
CA GLN A 108 7.43 -4.95 -6.02
C GLN A 108 8.03 -6.28 -5.54
N ALA A 109 9.33 -6.31 -5.23
CA ALA A 109 10.01 -7.48 -4.68
C ALA A 109 9.44 -7.88 -3.31
N ILE A 110 9.23 -6.91 -2.41
CA ILE A 110 8.61 -7.16 -1.09
C ILE A 110 7.18 -7.66 -1.25
N LEU A 111 6.41 -7.14 -2.20
CA LEU A 111 5.04 -7.59 -2.45
C LEU A 111 4.95 -8.84 -3.32
N ALA A 112 6.09 -9.34 -3.82
CA ALA A 112 6.18 -10.43 -4.80
C ALA A 112 5.20 -10.23 -5.97
N THR A 113 5.20 -9.04 -6.58
CA THR A 113 4.30 -8.65 -7.67
C THR A 113 5.05 -8.04 -8.84
N GLU A 114 4.58 -8.33 -10.06
CA GLU A 114 5.02 -7.68 -11.30
C GLU A 114 4.07 -6.54 -11.72
N GLU A 115 2.95 -6.34 -11.00
CA GLU A 115 2.04 -5.24 -11.29
C GLU A 115 2.77 -3.90 -11.17
N GLN A 116 2.47 -2.95 -12.06
CA GLN A 116 2.95 -1.58 -11.95
C GLN A 116 2.06 -0.75 -11.01
N PRO A 117 2.61 0.25 -10.29
CA PRO A 117 1.80 1.10 -9.44
C PRO A 117 0.83 1.92 -10.30
N THR A 118 -0.37 2.15 -9.76
CA THR A 118 -1.43 2.87 -10.45
C THR A 118 -2.07 3.92 -9.54
N TRP A 119 -2.90 4.77 -10.13
CA TRP A 119 -3.60 5.84 -9.43
C TRP A 119 -4.90 5.36 -8.79
N TRP A 120 -5.01 5.60 -7.49
CA TRP A 120 -6.14 5.25 -6.65
C TRP A 120 -6.79 6.52 -6.13
N LEU A 121 -8.11 6.65 -6.31
CA LEU A 121 -8.85 7.77 -5.77
C LEU A 121 -9.00 7.61 -4.25
N MET A 122 -8.47 8.57 -3.49
CA MET A 122 -8.55 8.53 -2.04
C MET A 122 -9.83 9.24 -1.57
N SER A 123 -10.81 8.46 -1.10
CA SER A 123 -12.00 9.05 -0.48
C SER A 123 -11.66 9.62 0.90
N ARG A 124 -12.32 10.72 1.30
CA ARG A 124 -12.16 11.34 2.63
C ARG A 124 -12.50 10.41 3.80
N LEU A 125 -13.13 9.26 3.54
CA LEU A 125 -13.55 8.28 4.54
C LEU A 125 -12.45 7.29 4.93
N TYR A 126 -11.33 7.25 4.19
CA TYR A 126 -10.21 6.36 4.49
C TYR A 126 -9.16 7.17 5.26
N GLY A 127 -8.73 6.68 6.43
CA GLY A 127 -7.72 7.37 7.22
C GLY A 127 -6.37 7.35 6.51
N TYR A 128 -6.03 8.43 5.81
CA TYR A 128 -4.70 8.68 5.26
C TYR A 128 -4.26 10.10 5.63
N PRO A 129 -2.95 10.39 5.66
CA PRO A 129 -2.46 11.69 6.09
C PRO A 129 -2.97 12.77 5.14
N SER A 130 -3.39 13.90 5.71
CA SER A 130 -3.75 15.07 4.89
C SER A 130 -2.58 15.42 3.97
N ALA A 131 -2.87 15.97 2.79
CA ALA A 131 -1.82 16.35 1.85
C ALA A 131 -0.77 17.32 2.44
N ARG A 132 -1.14 18.13 3.45
CA ARG A 132 -0.20 18.97 4.22
C ARG A 132 0.86 18.15 4.97
N TRP A 133 0.47 16.99 5.50
CA TRP A 133 1.38 16.10 6.22
C TRP A 133 2.47 15.55 5.29
N TRP A 134 2.09 15.06 4.10
CA TRP A 134 3.02 14.57 3.07
C TRP A 134 4.00 15.65 2.58
N ILE A 135 3.51 16.88 2.41
CA ILE A 135 4.36 18.01 2.01
C ILE A 135 5.35 18.38 3.12
N LYS A 136 4.93 18.30 4.39
CA LYS A 136 5.75 18.69 5.55
C LYS A 136 6.85 17.67 5.87
N HIS A 137 6.60 16.38 5.65
CA HIS A 137 7.55 15.30 5.98
C HIS A 137 8.39 14.88 4.77
N ARG A 138 8.55 15.77 3.78
CA ARG A 138 9.38 15.61 2.57
C ARG A 138 10.90 15.53 2.82
N MET A 139 11.37 15.73 4.05
CA MET A 139 12.75 16.14 4.35
C MET A 139 13.35 15.40 5.56
N GLN A 140 13.15 14.10 5.67
CA GLN A 140 13.97 13.24 6.53
C GLN A 140 14.44 12.04 5.74
#